data_AF-A0A9Q4KNI9-F1
#
_entry.id   AF-A0A9Q4KNI9-F1
#
_cell.length_a   1.000
_cell.length_b   1.000
_cell.length_c   1.000
_cell.angle_alpha   90.00
_cell.angle_beta   90.00
_cell.angle_gamma   90.00
#
_symmetry.space_group_name_H-M   'P 1'
#
loop_
_entity.id
_entity.type
_entity.pdbx_description
1 polymer ?
#
loop_
_entity_poly.entity_id
_entity_poly.type
_entity_poly.pdbx_seq_one_letter_code
_entity_poly.pdbx_strand_id
1 'polypeptide(L)'
;MKKVVLILCLVFGYCFGSEALNLRETSQIKCTPIKELNTLNDAIYYENYIKFKKILNEFPNLINCIDQGNLRPLDYALVYYEKTGDFYDKPFFETLVKNGADLNYKIEEALLTPIQYATIIMNEDYLLEFFNKYKHKIDINLNYNNYNGTVLTIAHRNNYKRLFKVYLENGAIVDNVILTNITYKILEPFYTKTKYFSLKNDKATDEQKNLFKSEKYKNMYDDQLYYLNLSLMYLKNENEKINKNLYRLFLFANLMNDEKLIDILIKD
;
A
#
# COMPACT_ATOMS: atom_id res chain seq x y z
N MET A 1 37.52 38.20 -11.40
CA MET A 1 38.46 37.05 -11.33
C MET A 1 38.71 36.67 -9.86
N LYS A 2 38.45 35.40 -9.53
CA LYS A 2 38.82 34.57 -8.34
C LYS A 2 37.60 33.68 -8.01
N LYS A 3 37.43 32.56 -8.72
CA LYS A 3 37.93 31.18 -8.42
C LYS A 3 37.30 30.56 -7.16
N VAL A 4 36.27 29.75 -7.42
CA VAL A 4 35.86 28.45 -6.85
C VAL A 4 36.70 27.89 -5.69
N VAL A 5 36.01 27.42 -4.64
CA VAL A 5 36.30 26.10 -4.04
C VAL A 5 34.97 25.39 -3.79
N LEU A 6 34.74 24.32 -4.56
CA LEU A 6 33.69 23.34 -4.45
C LEU A 6 34.19 22.27 -3.46
N ILE A 7 33.47 22.01 -2.36
CA ILE A 7 33.80 20.89 -1.47
C ILE A 7 32.90 19.71 -1.83
N LEU A 8 33.47 18.77 -2.58
CA LEU A 8 32.99 17.41 -2.73
C LEU A 8 33.24 16.66 -1.41
N CYS A 9 32.19 16.20 -0.74
CA CYS A 9 32.29 15.14 0.25
C CYS A 9 31.93 13.81 -0.40
N LEU A 10 32.93 13.15 -0.98
CA LEU A 10 32.95 11.71 -1.24
C LEU A 10 33.30 11.00 0.07
N VAL A 11 32.36 10.21 0.61
CA VAL A 11 32.71 9.14 1.54
C VAL A 11 32.09 7.85 1.02
N PHE A 12 32.94 7.02 0.41
CA PHE A 12 32.69 5.61 0.20
C PHE A 12 32.86 4.87 1.54
N GLY A 13 31.88 4.04 1.88
CA GLY A 13 31.96 3.01 2.93
C GLY A 13 31.14 1.79 2.47
N TYR A 14 31.84 0.67 2.28
CA TYR A 14 31.42 -0.54 1.56
C TYR A 14 30.55 -1.52 2.38
N CYS A 15 29.72 -2.26 1.63
CA CYS A 15 29.28 -3.68 1.76
C CYS A 15 28.49 -4.20 2.97
N PHE A 16 27.21 -4.54 2.71
CA PHE A 16 26.65 -5.92 2.71
C PHE A 16 25.67 -5.97 1.51
N GLY A 17 25.59 -6.95 0.61
CA GLY A 17 25.65 -8.39 0.81
C GLY A 17 24.27 -8.97 0.47
N SER A 18 24.03 -9.23 -0.82
CA SER A 18 22.96 -10.03 -1.44
C SER A 18 21.49 -9.76 -1.06
N GLU A 19 20.80 -8.99 -1.90
CA GLU A 19 19.57 -9.45 -2.53
C GLU A 19 19.52 -8.75 -3.90
N ALA A 20 19.55 -9.54 -4.96
CA ALA A 20 19.36 -9.04 -6.31
C ALA A 20 17.91 -8.54 -6.41
N LEU A 21 17.72 -7.25 -6.11
CA LEU A 21 16.55 -6.51 -6.55
C LEU A 21 16.53 -6.62 -8.07
N ASN A 22 15.68 -7.52 -8.58
CA ASN A 22 15.18 -7.49 -9.95
C ASN A 22 14.39 -6.19 -10.12
N LEU A 23 15.10 -5.05 -10.13
CA LEU A 23 14.63 -3.84 -10.75
C LEU A 23 14.55 -4.18 -12.23
N ARG A 24 13.36 -4.57 -12.70
CA ARG A 24 13.01 -4.31 -14.09
C ARG A 24 13.21 -2.81 -14.26
N GLU A 25 14.33 -2.41 -14.84
CA GLU A 25 14.46 -1.11 -15.47
C GLU A 25 13.37 -1.06 -16.55
N THR A 26 12.18 -0.60 -16.17
CA THR A 26 11.19 -0.17 -17.15
C THR A 26 11.85 0.98 -17.86
N SER A 27 12.37 0.72 -19.06
CA SER A 27 13.01 1.69 -19.93
C SER A 27 12.22 3.00 -19.89
N GLN A 28 12.80 4.04 -19.29
CA GLN A 28 12.17 5.36 -19.21
C GLN A 28 12.09 5.92 -20.62
N ILE A 29 10.93 5.80 -21.27
CA ILE A 29 10.72 6.35 -22.60
C ILE A 29 10.44 7.84 -22.43
N LYS A 30 11.49 8.65 -22.56
CA LYS A 30 11.34 10.10 -22.67
C LYS A 30 10.71 10.39 -24.04
N CYS A 31 9.40 10.60 -24.05
CA CYS A 31 8.67 10.73 -25.30
C CYS A 31 8.84 12.12 -25.91
N THR A 32 9.16 12.14 -27.19
CA THR A 32 9.04 13.31 -28.05
C THR A 32 7.84 13.05 -28.98
N PRO A 33 6.85 13.96 -29.08
CA PRO A 33 6.91 15.36 -28.68
C PRO A 33 6.19 15.70 -27.35
N ILE A 34 6.80 16.61 -26.58
CA ILE A 34 6.36 17.03 -25.24
C ILE A 34 5.02 17.78 -25.28
N LYS A 35 4.69 18.43 -26.40
CA LYS A 35 3.50 19.28 -26.52
C LYS A 35 2.20 18.47 -26.43
N GLU A 36 2.12 17.37 -27.15
CA GLU A 36 0.94 16.50 -27.19
C GLU A 36 0.75 15.80 -25.84
N LEU A 37 1.85 15.39 -25.19
CA LEU A 37 1.82 14.86 -23.82
C LEU A 37 1.26 15.88 -22.82
N ASN A 38 1.78 17.11 -22.84
CA ASN A 38 1.26 18.18 -21.97
C ASN A 38 -0.22 18.44 -22.25
N THR A 39 -0.62 18.45 -23.52
CA THR A 39 -2.02 18.66 -23.91
C THR A 39 -2.93 17.51 -23.45
N LEU A 40 -2.42 16.27 -23.44
CA LEU A 40 -3.11 15.10 -22.90
C LEU A 40 -3.28 15.23 -21.38
N ASN A 41 -2.20 15.57 -20.67
CA ASN A 41 -2.19 15.73 -19.22
C ASN A 41 -3.11 16.89 -18.78
N ASP A 42 -3.09 18.02 -19.50
CA ASP A 42 -4.02 19.14 -19.28
C ASP A 42 -5.47 18.70 -19.47
N ALA A 43 -5.76 17.87 -20.48
CA ALA A 43 -7.12 17.39 -20.71
C ALA A 43 -7.62 16.51 -19.54
N ILE A 44 -6.73 15.78 -18.86
CA ILE A 44 -7.07 15.04 -17.65
C ILE A 44 -7.30 16.02 -16.49
N TYR A 45 -6.35 16.92 -16.25
CA TYR A 45 -6.38 17.87 -15.14
C TYR A 45 -7.61 18.80 -15.16
N TYR A 46 -8.06 19.19 -16.36
CA TYR A 46 -9.24 20.03 -16.58
C TYR A 46 -10.51 19.25 -16.96
N GLU A 47 -10.57 17.94 -16.69
CA GLU A 47 -11.75 17.09 -16.88
C GLU A 47 -12.31 17.08 -18.33
N ASN A 48 -11.46 17.31 -19.33
CA ASN A 48 -11.88 17.31 -20.72
C ASN A 48 -11.74 15.92 -21.35
N TYR A 49 -12.67 15.02 -21.02
CA TYR A 49 -12.63 13.63 -21.47
C TYR A 49 -12.70 13.46 -22.99
N ILE A 50 -13.43 14.33 -23.69
CA ILE A 50 -13.52 14.31 -25.17
C ILE A 50 -12.15 14.64 -25.78
N LYS A 51 -11.49 15.70 -25.30
CA LYS A 51 -10.15 16.09 -25.76
C LYS A 51 -9.11 15.03 -25.42
N PHE A 52 -9.17 14.48 -24.21
CA PHE A 52 -8.31 13.39 -23.77
C PHE A 52 -8.39 12.18 -24.71
N LYS A 53 -9.59 11.69 -25.02
CA LYS A 53 -9.76 10.57 -25.96
C LYS A 53 -9.23 10.89 -27.35
N LYS A 54 -9.52 12.10 -27.85
CA LYS A 54 -9.05 12.53 -29.18
C LYS A 54 -7.52 12.44 -29.26
N ILE A 55 -6.82 13.00 -28.29
CA ILE A 55 -5.35 13.01 -28.26
C ILE A 55 -4.81 11.59 -28.10
N LEU A 56 -5.36 10.80 -27.18
CA LEU A 56 -4.89 9.43 -26.96
C LEU A 56 -5.10 8.52 -28.19
N ASN A 57 -6.18 8.72 -28.94
CA ASN A 57 -6.41 7.99 -30.19
C ASN A 57 -5.43 8.39 -31.31
N GLU A 58 -5.06 9.67 -31.37
CA GLU A 58 -4.10 10.18 -32.36
C GLU A 58 -2.65 9.81 -32.00
N PHE A 59 -2.34 9.77 -30.71
CA PHE A 59 -1.01 9.51 -30.17
C PHE A 59 -1.02 8.45 -29.06
N PRO A 60 -1.33 7.17 -29.37
CA PRO A 60 -1.44 6.10 -28.37
C PRO A 60 -0.12 5.78 -27.67
N ASN A 61 1.02 6.09 -28.30
CA ASN A 61 2.35 5.94 -27.72
C ASN A 61 2.59 6.85 -26.50
N LEU A 62 1.74 7.86 -26.26
CA LEU A 62 1.87 8.79 -25.13
C LEU A 62 1.56 8.15 -23.77
N ILE A 63 0.90 6.99 -23.75
CA ILE A 63 0.22 6.45 -22.58
C ILE A 63 1.12 6.19 -21.36
N ASN A 64 2.39 5.86 -21.59
CA ASN A 64 3.39 5.58 -20.55
C ASN A 64 4.53 6.61 -20.53
N CYS A 65 4.37 7.71 -21.25
CA CYS A 65 5.37 8.75 -21.32
C CYS A 65 5.42 9.57 -20.04
N ILE A 66 6.63 9.97 -19.66
CA ILE A 66 6.86 10.89 -18.54
C ILE A 66 7.02 12.32 -19.07
N ASP A 67 6.46 13.27 -18.35
CA ASP A 67 6.63 14.69 -18.61
C ASP A 67 7.86 15.27 -17.88
N GLN A 68 7.96 16.60 -17.83
CA GLN A 68 9.06 17.29 -17.14
C GLN A 68 9.01 17.13 -15.60
N GLY A 69 7.84 16.83 -15.04
CA GLY A 69 7.64 16.54 -13.61
C GLY A 69 7.83 15.06 -13.27
N ASN A 70 8.27 14.22 -14.22
CA ASN A 70 8.33 12.77 -14.09
C ASN A 70 6.95 12.11 -13.86
N LEU A 71 5.87 12.76 -14.29
CA LEU A 71 4.51 12.23 -14.19
C LEU A 71 4.06 11.64 -15.53
N ARG A 72 3.36 10.51 -15.44
CA ARG A 72 2.66 9.87 -16.55
C ARG A 72 1.20 10.33 -16.61
N PRO A 73 0.51 10.18 -17.76
CA PRO A 73 -0.93 10.45 -17.84
C PRO A 73 -1.76 9.75 -16.75
N LEU A 74 -1.35 8.55 -16.33
CA LEU A 74 -2.02 7.81 -15.26
C LEU A 74 -1.85 8.48 -13.88
N ASP A 75 -0.70 9.11 -13.62
CA ASP A 75 -0.46 9.88 -12.39
C ASP A 75 -1.36 11.12 -12.34
N TYR A 76 -1.51 11.82 -13.47
CA TYR A 76 -2.45 12.94 -13.59
C TYR A 76 -3.90 12.54 -13.29
N ALA A 77 -4.32 11.35 -13.74
CA ALA A 77 -5.65 10.84 -13.43
C ALA A 77 -5.82 10.59 -11.93
N LEU A 78 -4.82 9.98 -11.27
CA LEU A 78 -4.83 9.73 -9.82
C LEU A 78 -4.90 11.04 -9.02
N VAL A 79 -4.05 12.01 -9.35
CA VAL A 79 -4.04 13.34 -8.70
C VAL A 79 -5.38 14.07 -8.91
N TYR A 80 -5.95 13.98 -10.11
CA TYR A 80 -7.28 14.54 -10.38
C TYR A 80 -8.34 13.94 -9.45
N TYR A 81 -8.39 12.60 -9.32
CA TYR A 81 -9.39 11.93 -8.47
C TYR A 81 -9.19 12.19 -6.98
N GLU A 82 -7.94 12.27 -6.51
CA GLU A 82 -7.66 12.68 -5.13
C GLU A 82 -8.19 14.08 -4.84
N LYS A 83 -8.00 15.02 -5.78
CA LYS A 83 -8.43 16.41 -5.64
C LYS A 83 -9.96 16.55 -5.68
N THR A 84 -10.65 15.82 -6.56
CA THR A 84 -12.10 15.97 -6.72
C THR A 84 -12.90 15.15 -5.71
N GLY A 85 -12.33 14.08 -5.16
CA GLY A 85 -13.06 13.15 -4.29
C GLY A 85 -14.21 12.46 -5.02
N ASP A 86 -14.19 12.39 -6.35
CA ASP A 86 -15.17 11.60 -7.11
C ASP A 86 -14.88 10.12 -6.86
N PHE A 87 -15.90 9.35 -6.48
CA PHE A 87 -15.76 7.94 -6.11
C PHE A 87 -16.38 6.95 -7.10
N TYR A 88 -17.21 7.39 -8.06
CA TYR A 88 -18.01 6.44 -8.86
C TYR A 88 -17.37 6.13 -10.21
N ASP A 89 -17.27 7.11 -11.09
CA ASP A 89 -16.70 6.90 -12.42
C ASP A 89 -15.23 7.32 -12.46
N LYS A 90 -14.37 6.47 -13.04
CA LYS A 90 -12.93 6.74 -13.21
C LYS A 90 -12.51 6.67 -14.68
N PRO A 91 -13.15 7.44 -15.58
CA PRO A 91 -13.04 7.26 -17.02
C PRO A 91 -11.63 7.47 -17.57
N PHE A 92 -10.85 8.40 -17.00
CA PHE A 92 -9.45 8.60 -17.39
C PHE A 92 -8.60 7.40 -17.01
N PHE A 93 -8.66 6.98 -15.74
CA PHE A 93 -7.90 5.85 -15.21
C PHE A 93 -8.23 4.56 -15.97
N GLU A 94 -9.51 4.23 -16.13
CA GLU A 94 -9.93 3.03 -16.86
C GLU A 94 -9.54 3.06 -18.34
N THR A 95 -9.66 4.21 -19.00
CA THR A 95 -9.27 4.31 -20.42
C THR A 95 -7.77 4.14 -20.58
N LEU A 96 -6.97 4.75 -19.73
CA LEU A 96 -5.51 4.59 -19.74
C LEU A 96 -5.14 3.12 -19.51
N VAL A 97 -5.67 2.48 -18.47
CA VAL A 97 -5.36 1.06 -18.18
C VAL A 97 -5.83 0.13 -19.30
N LYS A 98 -7.01 0.38 -19.88
CA LYS A 98 -7.51 -0.37 -21.04
C LYS A 98 -6.57 -0.27 -22.24
N ASN A 99 -6.01 0.91 -22.49
CA ASN A 99 -5.11 1.18 -23.61
C ASN A 99 -3.64 0.80 -23.34
N GLY A 100 -3.32 0.19 -22.19
CA GLY A 100 -1.98 -0.34 -21.92
C GLY A 100 -1.10 0.54 -21.04
N ALA A 101 -1.69 1.42 -20.23
CA ALA A 101 -0.96 2.06 -19.14
C ALA A 101 -0.38 0.99 -18.20
N ASP A 102 0.89 1.15 -17.86
CA ASP A 102 1.60 0.31 -16.90
C ASP A 102 1.09 0.59 -15.48
N LEU A 103 0.92 -0.45 -14.67
CA LEU A 103 0.44 -0.36 -13.28
C LEU A 103 1.54 -0.66 -12.26
N ASN A 104 2.75 -0.97 -12.72
CA ASN A 104 3.82 -1.57 -11.94
C ASN A 104 5.06 -0.68 -11.86
N TYR A 105 4.96 0.59 -12.22
CA TYR A 105 6.04 1.56 -12.04
C TYR A 105 5.94 2.25 -10.69
N LYS A 106 7.06 2.82 -10.25
CA LYS A 106 7.12 3.68 -9.07
C LYS A 106 6.70 5.11 -9.44
N ILE A 107 5.66 5.61 -8.81
CA ILE A 107 5.33 7.04 -8.81
C ILE A 107 6.34 7.72 -7.88
N GLU A 108 7.26 8.52 -8.43
CA GLU A 108 8.45 8.98 -7.71
C GLU A 108 8.12 9.82 -6.47
N GLU A 109 7.14 10.72 -6.55
CA GLU A 109 6.77 11.59 -5.42
C GLU A 109 6.04 10.83 -4.30
N ALA A 110 5.17 9.86 -4.66
CA ALA A 110 4.37 9.10 -3.69
C ALA A 110 5.11 7.89 -3.11
N LEU A 111 6.15 7.39 -3.81
CA LEU A 111 6.82 6.11 -3.53
C LEU A 111 5.84 4.92 -3.53
N LEU A 112 4.86 4.94 -4.44
CA LEU A 112 3.81 3.92 -4.60
C LEU A 112 3.73 3.45 -6.05
N THR A 113 3.12 2.28 -6.28
CA THR A 113 2.57 1.93 -7.59
C THR A 113 1.26 2.69 -7.85
N PRO A 114 0.83 2.85 -9.12
CA PRO A 114 -0.49 3.36 -9.44
C PRO A 114 -1.64 2.66 -8.71
N ILE A 115 -1.58 1.33 -8.59
CA ILE A 115 -2.64 0.58 -7.89
C ILE A 115 -2.60 0.79 -6.37
N GLN A 116 -1.41 0.98 -5.79
CA GLN A 116 -1.28 1.34 -4.38
C GLN A 116 -1.88 2.72 -4.10
N TYR A 117 -1.60 3.71 -4.95
CA TYR A 117 -2.19 5.05 -4.82
C TYR A 117 -3.71 4.99 -5.04
N ALA A 118 -4.19 4.27 -6.06
CA ALA A 118 -5.63 4.06 -6.27
C ALA A 118 -6.30 3.43 -5.04
N THR A 119 -5.64 2.47 -4.36
CA THR A 119 -6.16 1.84 -3.14
C THR A 119 -6.33 2.83 -1.99
N ILE A 120 -5.55 3.92 -1.96
CA ILE A 120 -5.66 4.98 -0.95
C ILE A 120 -6.87 5.88 -1.21
N ILE A 121 -7.09 6.27 -2.48
CA ILE A 121 -8.02 7.36 -2.83
C ILE A 121 -9.37 6.89 -3.37
N MET A 122 -9.49 5.64 -3.80
CA MET A 122 -10.71 5.09 -4.39
C MET A 122 -11.42 4.14 -3.42
N ASN A 123 -12.74 4.04 -3.56
CA ASN A 123 -13.54 3.16 -2.70
C ASN A 123 -13.34 1.66 -3.02
N GLU A 124 -13.69 0.81 -2.05
CA GLU A 124 -13.52 -0.64 -2.14
C GLU A 124 -14.29 -1.28 -3.30
N ASP A 125 -15.52 -0.85 -3.59
CA ASP A 125 -16.37 -1.47 -4.62
C ASP A 125 -15.76 -1.25 -6.02
N TYR A 126 -15.33 -0.03 -6.32
CA TYR A 126 -14.61 0.29 -7.56
C TYR A 126 -13.33 -0.54 -7.68
N LEU A 127 -12.53 -0.63 -6.61
CA LEU A 127 -11.27 -1.36 -6.62
C LEU A 127 -11.48 -2.86 -6.82
N LEU A 128 -12.54 -3.45 -6.27
CA LEU A 128 -12.90 -4.85 -6.50
C LEU A 128 -13.22 -5.11 -7.98
N GLU A 129 -14.07 -4.27 -8.58
CA GLU A 129 -14.42 -4.38 -10.01
C GLU A 129 -13.18 -4.19 -10.89
N PHE A 130 -12.39 -3.15 -10.62
CA PHE A 130 -11.16 -2.84 -11.34
C PHE A 130 -10.16 -3.99 -11.24
N PHE A 131 -9.91 -4.49 -10.03
CA PHE A 131 -8.95 -5.58 -9.81
C PHE A 131 -9.40 -6.85 -10.53
N ASN A 132 -10.67 -7.24 -10.45
CA ASN A 132 -11.18 -8.41 -11.17
C ASN A 132 -10.94 -8.32 -12.68
N LYS A 133 -11.08 -7.13 -13.26
CA LYS A 133 -10.87 -6.85 -14.69
C LYS A 133 -9.39 -6.84 -15.09
N TYR A 134 -8.52 -6.30 -14.24
CA TYR A 134 -7.14 -5.98 -14.61
C TYR A 134 -6.05 -6.67 -13.78
N LYS A 135 -6.38 -7.63 -12.91
CA LYS A 135 -5.41 -8.33 -12.05
C LYS A 135 -4.21 -8.93 -12.79
N HIS A 136 -4.38 -9.36 -14.03
CA HIS A 136 -3.29 -9.88 -14.87
C HIS A 136 -2.23 -8.83 -15.23
N LYS A 137 -2.52 -7.53 -15.05
CA LYS A 137 -1.59 -6.42 -15.27
C LYS A 137 -0.93 -5.93 -13.99
N ILE A 138 -1.30 -6.46 -12.83
CA ILE A 138 -0.90 -5.95 -11.53
C ILE A 138 0.07 -6.94 -10.87
N ASP A 139 1.26 -6.48 -10.56
CA ASP A 139 2.13 -7.16 -9.61
C ASP A 139 1.73 -6.74 -8.19
N ILE A 140 0.95 -7.61 -7.56
CA ILE A 140 0.33 -7.40 -6.26
C ILE A 140 1.33 -7.31 -5.10
N ASN A 141 2.57 -7.77 -5.33
CA ASN A 141 3.60 -7.86 -4.31
C ASN A 141 4.68 -6.77 -4.46
N LEU A 142 4.52 -5.83 -5.39
CA LEU A 142 5.44 -4.69 -5.51
C LEU A 142 5.44 -3.85 -4.24
N ASN A 143 6.64 -3.46 -3.84
CA ASN A 143 6.88 -2.61 -2.69
C ASN A 143 8.07 -1.68 -2.98
N TYR A 144 7.78 -0.40 -3.22
CA TYR A 144 8.80 0.64 -3.43
C TYR A 144 9.15 1.43 -2.17
N ASN A 145 8.50 1.13 -1.04
CA ASN A 145 8.76 1.77 0.24
C ASN A 145 8.41 0.82 1.40
N ASN A 146 9.43 0.41 2.16
CA ASN A 146 9.32 -0.44 3.34
C ASN A 146 8.27 0.03 4.38
N TYR A 147 7.84 1.30 4.35
CA TYR A 147 6.82 1.84 5.26
C TYR A 147 5.38 1.80 4.73
N ASN A 148 5.16 1.97 3.42
CA ASN A 148 3.80 1.98 2.85
C ASN A 148 3.29 0.58 2.50
N GLY A 149 4.20 -0.39 2.37
CA GLY A 149 3.89 -1.80 2.19
C GLY A 149 3.31 -2.10 0.79
N THR A 150 2.83 -3.33 0.62
CA THR A 150 2.15 -3.78 -0.61
C THR A 150 0.70 -3.28 -0.66
N VAL A 151 -0.03 -3.57 -1.76
CA VAL A 151 -1.47 -3.25 -1.82
C VAL A 151 -2.28 -3.92 -0.71
N LEU A 152 -1.81 -5.07 -0.18
CA LEU A 152 -2.42 -5.76 0.95
C LEU A 152 -2.35 -4.90 2.22
N THR A 153 -1.19 -4.28 2.49
CA THR A 153 -0.99 -3.38 3.63
C THR A 153 -1.88 -2.14 3.54
N ILE A 154 -2.06 -1.59 2.33
CA ILE A 154 -2.92 -0.41 2.13
C ILE A 154 -4.40 -0.78 2.30
N ALA A 155 -4.84 -1.91 1.76
CA ALA A 155 -6.21 -2.39 1.96
C ALA A 155 -6.55 -2.58 3.45
N HIS A 156 -5.61 -3.11 4.25
CA HIS A 156 -5.76 -3.20 5.71
C HIS A 156 -5.91 -1.83 6.37
N ARG A 157 -5.05 -0.86 6.03
CA ARG A 157 -5.10 0.50 6.60
C ARG A 157 -6.42 1.20 6.32
N ASN A 158 -7.01 0.95 5.16
CA ASN A 158 -8.30 1.52 4.75
C ASN A 158 -9.51 0.69 5.20
N ASN A 159 -9.29 -0.39 5.95
CA ASN A 159 -10.30 -1.34 6.39
C ASN A 159 -11.12 -1.97 5.23
N TYR A 160 -10.49 -2.19 4.08
CA TYR A 160 -11.09 -2.82 2.90
C TYR A 160 -11.03 -4.35 3.02
N LYS A 161 -11.90 -4.91 3.86
CA LYS A 161 -11.94 -6.34 4.19
C LYS A 161 -12.11 -7.23 2.96
N ARG A 162 -13.02 -6.88 2.05
CA ARG A 162 -13.32 -7.68 0.85
C ARG A 162 -12.13 -7.64 -0.10
N LEU A 163 -11.56 -6.46 -0.32
CA LEU A 163 -10.39 -6.29 -1.19
C LEU A 163 -9.15 -7.00 -0.61
N PHE A 164 -8.93 -6.89 0.70
CA PHE A 164 -7.85 -7.59 1.41
C PHE A 164 -7.92 -9.11 1.18
N LYS A 165 -9.12 -9.70 1.36
CA LYS A 165 -9.35 -11.12 1.10
C LYS A 165 -9.08 -11.49 -0.37
N VAL A 166 -9.61 -10.71 -1.31
CA VAL A 166 -9.39 -10.94 -2.75
C VAL A 166 -7.91 -10.88 -3.11
N TYR A 167 -7.15 -9.97 -2.52
CA TYR A 167 -5.71 -9.88 -2.73
C TYR A 167 -4.98 -11.13 -2.24
N LEU A 168 -5.30 -11.65 -1.06
CA LEU A 168 -4.74 -12.91 -0.56
C LEU A 168 -5.07 -14.10 -1.47
N GLU A 169 -6.33 -14.23 -1.88
CA GLU A 169 -6.80 -15.27 -2.82
C GLU A 169 -6.09 -15.22 -4.18
N ASN A 170 -5.55 -14.05 -4.56
CA ASN A 170 -4.81 -13.85 -5.81
C ASN A 170 -3.29 -13.73 -5.57
N GLY A 171 -2.78 -14.22 -4.45
CA GLY A 171 -1.34 -14.43 -4.23
C GLY A 171 -0.59 -13.24 -3.62
N ALA A 172 -1.29 -12.29 -2.98
CA ALA A 172 -0.63 -11.31 -2.12
C ALA A 172 0.10 -12.02 -0.96
N ILE A 173 1.34 -11.60 -0.70
CA ILE A 173 2.18 -12.14 0.36
C ILE A 173 1.88 -11.41 1.67
N VAL A 174 1.60 -12.18 2.71
CA VAL A 174 1.54 -11.69 4.09
C VAL A 174 2.97 -11.44 4.58
N ASP A 175 3.34 -10.17 4.67
CA ASP A 175 4.67 -9.76 5.13
C ASP A 175 4.69 -9.38 6.62
N ASN A 176 5.88 -9.02 7.11
CA ASN A 176 6.07 -8.58 8.48
C ASN A 176 5.34 -7.25 8.79
N VAL A 177 5.14 -6.40 7.79
CA VAL A 177 4.53 -5.07 7.96
C VAL A 177 3.05 -5.23 8.29
N ILE A 178 2.32 -6.06 7.54
CA ILE A 178 0.90 -6.30 7.79
C ILE A 178 0.68 -6.94 9.17
N LEU A 179 1.43 -7.99 9.51
CA LEU A 179 1.31 -8.64 10.82
C LEU A 179 1.70 -7.71 11.96
N THR A 180 2.71 -6.84 11.78
CA THR A 180 3.07 -5.83 12.78
C THR A 180 1.96 -4.81 12.97
N ASN A 181 1.32 -4.34 11.90
CA ASN A 181 0.21 -3.37 11.98
C ASN A 181 -0.99 -3.98 12.72
N ILE A 182 -1.39 -5.20 12.36
CA ILE A 182 -2.47 -5.95 13.02
C ILE A 182 -2.13 -6.15 14.50
N THR A 183 -0.93 -6.64 14.79
CA THR A 183 -0.45 -6.88 16.16
C THR A 183 -0.46 -5.60 16.98
N TYR A 184 0.04 -4.49 16.42
CA TYR A 184 0.08 -3.22 17.13
C TYR A 184 -1.31 -2.76 17.55
N LYS A 185 -2.31 -2.94 16.68
CA LYS A 185 -3.69 -2.57 16.95
C LYS A 185 -4.34 -3.48 18.00
N ILE A 186 -4.16 -4.79 17.93
CA ILE A 186 -4.62 -5.73 18.97
C ILE A 186 -3.96 -5.43 20.32
N LEU A 187 -2.69 -5.06 20.33
CA LEU A 187 -1.97 -4.79 21.57
C LEU A 187 -2.17 -3.35 22.07
N GLU A 188 -3.07 -2.55 21.48
CA GLU A 188 -3.33 -1.16 21.87
C GLU A 188 -3.52 -0.96 23.38
N PRO A 189 -4.20 -1.85 24.14
CA PRO A 189 -4.33 -1.68 25.59
C PRO A 189 -2.99 -1.69 26.34
N PHE A 190 -1.94 -2.27 25.77
CA PHE A 190 -0.61 -2.34 26.37
C PHE A 190 0.38 -1.31 25.83
N TYR A 191 -0.04 -0.48 24.88
CA TYR A 191 0.74 0.68 24.43
C TYR A 191 0.30 1.93 25.20
N THR A 192 1.27 2.63 25.77
CA THR A 192 1.05 3.98 26.29
C THR A 192 1.71 4.98 25.36
N LYS A 193 1.34 6.27 25.47
CA LYS A 193 1.93 7.36 24.66
C LYS A 193 3.46 7.42 24.67
N THR A 194 4.12 6.76 25.62
CA THR A 194 5.57 6.84 25.85
C THR A 194 6.28 5.49 25.88
N LYS A 195 5.60 4.34 25.69
CA LYS A 195 6.24 3.01 25.76
C LYS A 195 5.70 2.00 24.74
N TYR A 196 6.64 1.26 24.13
CA TYR A 196 6.39 -0.01 23.45
C TYR A 196 5.86 -1.05 24.47
N PHE A 197 5.01 -1.97 24.01
CA PHE A 197 4.38 -3.07 24.76
C PHE A 197 5.09 -3.38 26.09
N SER A 198 4.50 -2.92 27.19
CA SER A 198 5.09 -2.99 28.53
C SER A 198 4.21 -3.85 29.42
N LEU A 199 4.68 -5.05 29.72
CA LEU A 199 4.12 -5.88 30.79
C LEU A 199 4.74 -5.45 32.12
N LYS A 200 3.95 -4.85 33.01
CA LYS A 200 4.39 -4.71 34.41
C LYS A 200 4.04 -6.02 35.12
N ASN A 201 5.05 -6.76 35.55
CA ASN A 201 4.92 -7.95 36.41
C ASN A 201 3.99 -9.04 35.85
N ASP A 202 3.96 -9.23 34.52
CA ASP A 202 3.15 -10.25 33.85
C ASP A 202 1.65 -10.21 34.22
N LYS A 203 1.11 -9.02 34.48
CA LYS A 203 -0.30 -8.81 34.79
C LYS A 203 -0.87 -7.63 34.01
N ALA A 204 -2.11 -7.79 33.53
CA ALA A 204 -2.90 -6.68 32.99
C ALA A 204 -3.46 -5.82 34.13
N THR A 205 -3.31 -4.50 34.02
CA THR A 205 -3.92 -3.56 34.97
C THR A 205 -5.43 -3.43 34.73
N ASP A 206 -6.16 -2.90 35.71
CA ASP A 206 -7.60 -2.66 35.54
C ASP A 206 -7.89 -1.64 34.43
N GLU A 207 -7.03 -0.65 34.24
CA GLU A 207 -7.13 0.30 33.13
C GLU A 207 -7.07 -0.41 31.76
N GLN A 208 -6.12 -1.34 31.61
CA GLN A 208 -5.95 -2.11 30.36
C GLN A 208 -7.16 -3.00 30.11
N LYS A 209 -7.65 -3.69 31.16
CA LYS A 209 -8.85 -4.54 31.08
C LYS A 209 -10.11 -3.73 30.76
N ASN A 210 -10.23 -2.53 31.32
CA ASN A 210 -11.35 -1.63 31.05
C ASN A 210 -11.30 -1.10 29.62
N LEU A 211 -10.12 -0.74 29.09
CA LEU A 211 -9.96 -0.34 27.70
C LEU A 211 -10.29 -1.50 26.74
N PHE A 212 -9.82 -2.71 27.02
CA PHE A 212 -10.13 -3.92 26.25
C PHE A 212 -11.64 -4.19 26.18
N LYS A 213 -12.39 -3.89 27.25
CA LYS A 213 -13.85 -4.02 27.31
C LYS A 213 -14.61 -2.84 26.70
N SER A 214 -13.93 -1.76 26.32
CA SER A 214 -14.60 -0.56 25.79
C SER A 214 -15.18 -0.81 24.40
N GLU A 215 -16.34 -0.20 24.12
CA GLU A 215 -17.01 -0.31 22.82
C GLU A 215 -16.12 0.19 21.68
N LYS A 216 -15.41 1.30 21.91
CA LYS A 216 -14.47 1.88 20.94
C LYS A 216 -13.40 0.88 20.52
N TYR A 217 -12.82 0.16 21.49
CA TYR A 217 -11.78 -0.82 21.21
C TYR A 217 -12.36 -2.07 20.53
N LYS A 218 -13.54 -2.54 20.97
CA LYS A 218 -14.16 -3.77 20.47
C LYS A 218 -14.37 -3.80 18.95
N ASN A 219 -14.87 -2.72 18.36
CA ASN A 219 -15.10 -2.66 16.91
C ASN A 219 -13.80 -2.78 16.12
N MET A 220 -12.77 -2.03 16.53
CA MET A 220 -11.43 -2.11 15.93
C MET A 220 -10.84 -3.50 16.14
N TYR A 221 -11.03 -4.09 17.32
CA TYR A 221 -10.52 -5.41 17.68
C TYR A 221 -11.10 -6.53 16.81
N ASP A 222 -12.43 -6.57 16.65
CA ASP A 222 -13.10 -7.57 15.80
C ASP A 222 -12.62 -7.46 14.34
N ASP A 223 -12.37 -6.25 13.84
CA ASP A 223 -11.75 -6.03 12.52
C ASP A 223 -10.34 -6.61 12.46
N GLN A 224 -9.51 -6.39 13.49
CA GLN A 224 -8.15 -6.94 13.51
C GLN A 224 -8.12 -8.46 13.64
N LEU A 225 -9.04 -9.07 14.39
CA LEU A 225 -9.16 -10.53 14.45
C LEU A 225 -9.48 -11.12 13.08
N TYR A 226 -10.36 -10.47 12.31
CA TYR A 226 -10.62 -10.85 10.92
C TYR A 226 -9.36 -10.82 10.06
N TYR A 227 -8.60 -9.72 10.09
CA TYR A 227 -7.36 -9.60 9.32
C TYR A 227 -6.28 -10.58 9.79
N LEU A 228 -6.15 -10.79 11.10
CA LEU A 228 -5.19 -11.73 11.68
C LEU A 228 -5.51 -13.15 11.20
N ASN A 229 -6.75 -13.60 11.35
CA ASN A 229 -7.18 -14.93 10.96
C ASN A 229 -6.90 -15.19 9.47
N LEU A 230 -7.28 -14.25 8.59
CA LEU A 230 -6.95 -14.38 7.16
C LEU A 230 -5.45 -14.34 6.89
N SER A 231 -4.69 -13.47 7.56
CA SER A 231 -3.24 -13.38 7.36
C SER A 231 -2.54 -14.67 7.74
N LEU A 232 -2.95 -15.32 8.84
CA LEU A 232 -2.36 -16.59 9.28
C LEU A 232 -2.72 -17.73 8.30
N MET A 233 -3.96 -17.80 7.81
CA MET A 233 -4.37 -18.79 6.81
C MET A 233 -3.53 -18.75 5.52
N TYR A 234 -3.03 -17.57 5.14
CA TYR A 234 -2.24 -17.38 3.92
C TYR A 234 -0.74 -17.18 4.19
N LEU A 235 -0.31 -17.32 5.44
CA LEU A 235 1.09 -17.15 5.81
C LEU A 235 1.90 -18.36 5.32
N LYS A 236 2.86 -18.11 4.43
CA LYS A 236 3.69 -19.18 3.84
C LYS A 236 5.06 -19.35 4.49
N ASN A 237 5.64 -18.25 4.98
CA ASN A 237 7.00 -18.23 5.50
C ASN A 237 7.02 -17.49 6.84
N GLU A 238 7.24 -18.23 7.92
CA GLU A 238 7.53 -17.65 9.22
C GLU A 238 8.98 -17.13 9.27
N ASN A 239 9.18 -16.08 10.07
CA ASN A 239 10.50 -15.59 10.42
C ASN A 239 10.49 -15.10 11.87
N GLU A 240 11.67 -14.78 12.39
CA GLU A 240 11.83 -14.37 13.79
C GLU A 240 10.91 -13.20 14.19
N LYS A 241 10.71 -12.23 13.31
CA LYS A 241 9.84 -11.07 13.60
C LYS A 241 8.36 -11.47 13.69
N ILE A 242 7.92 -12.38 12.81
CA ILE A 242 6.56 -12.93 12.86
C ILE A 242 6.37 -13.67 14.17
N ASN A 243 7.29 -14.58 14.51
CA ASN A 243 7.19 -15.41 15.71
C ASN A 243 7.15 -14.55 16.97
N LYS A 244 7.93 -13.45 17.00
CA LYS A 244 7.87 -12.46 18.08
C LYS A 244 6.51 -11.76 18.18
N ASN A 245 5.88 -11.42 17.05
CA ASN A 245 4.54 -10.83 17.05
C ASN A 245 3.49 -11.84 17.53
N LEU A 246 3.52 -13.08 17.03
CA LEU A 246 2.61 -14.14 17.45
C LEU A 246 2.73 -14.44 18.95
N TYR A 247 3.96 -14.52 19.47
CA TYR A 247 4.20 -14.70 20.90
C TYR A 247 3.60 -13.57 21.74
N ARG A 248 3.74 -12.31 21.30
CA ARG A 248 3.14 -11.16 22.00
C ARG A 248 1.61 -11.22 22.00
N LEU A 249 1.01 -11.61 20.88
CA LEU A 249 -0.43 -11.82 20.78
C LEU A 249 -0.89 -12.93 21.72
N PHE A 250 -0.14 -14.03 21.80
CA PHE A 250 -0.45 -15.14 22.72
C PHE A 250 -0.38 -14.71 24.18
N LEU A 251 0.68 -13.98 24.57
CA LEU A 251 0.78 -13.42 25.93
C LEU A 251 -0.39 -12.48 26.25
N PHE A 252 -0.72 -11.58 25.32
CA PHE A 252 -1.86 -10.68 25.47
C PHE A 252 -3.18 -11.43 25.66
N ALA A 253 -3.43 -12.45 24.84
CA ALA A 253 -4.65 -13.23 24.88
C ALA A 253 -4.81 -13.91 26.26
N ASN A 254 -3.75 -14.51 26.78
CA ASN A 254 -3.76 -15.10 28.12
C ASN A 254 -4.00 -14.06 29.23
N LEU A 255 -3.38 -12.88 29.14
CA LEU A 255 -3.55 -11.83 30.15
C LEU A 255 -4.96 -11.22 30.16
N MET A 256 -5.63 -11.22 29.02
CA MET A 256 -6.98 -10.71 28.84
C MET A 256 -8.06 -11.78 28.98
N ASN A 257 -7.69 -13.06 29.11
CA ASN A 257 -8.57 -14.22 29.00
C ASN A 257 -9.38 -14.20 27.68
N ASP A 258 -8.70 -13.94 26.57
CA ASP A 258 -9.31 -13.86 25.24
C ASP A 258 -9.26 -15.20 24.51
N GLU A 259 -10.30 -16.01 24.70
CA GLU A 259 -10.45 -17.32 24.05
C GLU A 259 -10.48 -17.20 22.52
N LYS A 260 -11.08 -16.13 21.96
CA LYS A 260 -11.20 -15.98 20.50
C LYS A 260 -9.83 -15.79 19.85
N LEU A 261 -8.97 -14.97 20.46
CA LEU A 261 -7.61 -14.77 19.95
C LEU A 261 -6.75 -16.01 20.15
N ILE A 262 -6.90 -16.72 21.27
CA ILE A 262 -6.23 -18.01 21.48
C ILE A 262 -6.60 -18.97 20.35
N ASP A 263 -7.89 -19.15 20.07
CA ASP A 263 -8.38 -20.03 19.00
C ASP A 263 -7.81 -19.68 17.61
N ILE A 264 -7.61 -18.39 17.32
CA ILE A 264 -7.00 -17.95 16.06
C ILE A 264 -5.51 -18.29 16.01
N LEU A 265 -4.79 -18.16 17.12
CA LEU A 265 -3.33 -18.34 17.16
C LEU A 265 -2.90 -19.81 17.20
N ILE A 266 -3.75 -20.72 17.66
CA ILE A 266 -3.46 -22.16 17.78
C ILE A 266 -4.07 -22.99 16.64
N LYS A 267 -4.79 -22.37 15.71
CA LYS A 267 -5.35 -23.06 14.55
C LYS A 267 -4.23 -23.46 13.61
N ASP A 268 -4.02 -24.78 13.52
CA ASP A 268 -3.15 -25.45 12.54
C ASP A 268 -3.60 -25.20 11.08
#